data_AF-A0A1T5JNJ6-F1
#
_entry.id   AF-A0A1T5JNJ6-F1
#
_cell.length_a   1.000
_cell.length_b   1.000
_cell.length_c   1.000
_cell.angle_alpha   90.00
_cell.angle_beta   90.00
_cell.angle_gamma   90.00
#
_symmetry.space_group_name_H-M   'P 1'
#
loop_
_entity.id
_entity.type
_entity.pdbx_description
1 polymer ?
#
loop_
_entity_poly.entity_id
_entity_poly.type
_entity_poly.pdbx_seq_one_letter_code
_entity_poly.pdbx_strand_id
1 'polypeptide(L)'
;MMKTMDHIIGMAALALTAATLLACSDKDALTSAQQPRTYTLTTTLSPKGGVETRSSMTDNGDGSISAAWEVGDQIWVLYTNIGDASEETMATVTAVDPSTKAATISLTLTNPKNGGSISFGYPAGFFNDPKDPCIAQTGTLDDINANFAAISGTETMFVFDSEVTLPDVTMMPAMCIWKFSFTDGTDDITSAVTKLVVNFPANSMTYAVTPTSLDNIYVAMYGDIINGQPVSVIAQTDLGVYRKTAASVTLASGTTYTSTGLELTSAAITNAVADDIGQLVGADGNIYPNADIATAFGTSGVAMIGYVGDESDCTHGVAVALDDENGKAKMELSAATAACAAKDAVPDGTWRLPSRKDWQYLFIGCGSSWTYTDSPSGSIDCSGLQSALDAAGGILMSDRYICEEGARVDFTETSASFGFTSNPWYVRAVLAF
;
A
#
# COMPACT_ATOMS: atom_id res chain seq x y z
N MET A 1 -18.86 -92.27 32.60
CA MET A 1 -17.75 -91.91 31.69
C MET A 1 -18.24 -90.75 30.84
N MET A 2 -17.48 -89.65 30.74
CA MET A 2 -18.04 -88.33 30.42
C MET A 2 -17.63 -87.86 29.02
N LYS A 3 -18.62 -87.68 28.12
CA LYS A 3 -18.82 -86.44 27.31
C LYS A 3 -19.89 -86.62 26.22
N THR A 4 -21.07 -86.08 26.54
CA THR A 4 -21.90 -85.27 25.65
C THR A 4 -21.12 -84.02 25.15
N MET A 5 -21.52 -83.27 24.13
CA MET A 5 -22.63 -83.38 23.17
C MET A 5 -22.25 -82.58 21.90
N ASP A 6 -22.79 -82.98 20.75
CA ASP A 6 -22.72 -82.20 19.51
C ASP A 6 -23.83 -81.14 19.40
N HIS A 7 -23.60 -80.22 18.45
CA HIS A 7 -24.55 -79.31 17.77
C HIS A 7 -24.83 -77.90 18.33
N ILE A 8 -25.11 -77.03 17.35
CA ILE A 8 -25.54 -75.61 17.42
C ILE A 8 -24.45 -74.61 17.84
N ILE A 9 -23.40 -74.48 17.00
CA ILE A 9 -22.58 -73.26 16.92
C ILE A 9 -23.21 -72.34 15.88
N GLY A 10 -24.22 -71.57 16.30
CA GLY A 10 -24.95 -70.61 15.48
C GLY A 10 -26.00 -69.90 16.33
N MET A 11 -26.12 -68.57 16.19
CA MET A 11 -26.96 -67.68 17.01
C MET A 11 -26.48 -67.36 18.45
N ALA A 12 -25.16 -67.19 18.66
CA ALA A 12 -24.64 -66.45 19.83
C ALA A 12 -23.94 -65.13 19.46
N ALA A 13 -23.51 -64.96 18.20
CA ALA A 13 -22.68 -63.83 17.76
C ALA A 13 -23.44 -62.53 17.44
N LEU A 14 -24.79 -62.53 17.47
CA LEU A 14 -25.60 -61.36 17.09
C LEU A 14 -26.30 -60.66 18.26
N ALA A 15 -26.16 -61.17 19.49
CA ALA A 15 -26.70 -60.53 20.70
C ALA A 15 -25.66 -59.66 21.42
N LEU A 16 -24.37 -59.88 21.19
CA LEU A 16 -23.29 -59.10 21.82
C LEU A 16 -22.99 -57.77 21.10
N THR A 17 -23.42 -57.62 19.85
CA THR A 17 -23.22 -56.41 19.02
C THR A 17 -24.28 -55.33 19.21
N ALA A 18 -25.39 -55.62 19.91
CA ALA A 18 -26.46 -54.65 20.17
C ALA A 18 -26.35 -53.95 21.54
N ALA A 19 -25.57 -54.49 22.48
CA ALA A 19 -25.45 -53.96 23.85
C ALA A 19 -24.34 -52.90 24.01
N THR A 20 -23.40 -52.78 23.06
CA THR A 20 -22.29 -51.81 23.10
C THR A 20 -22.57 -50.48 22.38
N LEU A 21 -23.73 -50.34 21.73
CA LEU A 21 -24.09 -49.16 20.93
C LEU A 21 -25.17 -48.25 21.55
N LEU A 22 -25.64 -48.54 22.77
CA LEU A 22 -26.78 -47.83 23.39
C LEU A 22 -26.64 -47.55 24.90
N ALA A 23 -25.40 -47.40 25.38
CA ALA A 23 -25.11 -46.95 26.74
C ALA A 23 -24.05 -45.83 26.74
N CYS A 24 -24.42 -44.68 26.19
CA CYS A 24 -23.71 -43.44 26.47
C CYS A 24 -24.12 -42.96 27.87
N SER A 25 -23.16 -42.71 28.75
CA SER A 25 -23.37 -41.86 29.93
C SER A 25 -22.14 -41.01 30.16
N ASP A 26 -22.37 -39.70 30.27
CA ASP A 26 -21.34 -38.67 30.39
C ASP A 26 -20.27 -38.96 31.44
N LYS A 27 -19.07 -38.42 31.18
CA LYS A 27 -17.82 -38.52 31.98
C LYS A 27 -16.96 -39.76 31.72
N ASP A 28 -16.33 -39.78 30.56
CA ASP A 28 -14.87 -39.77 30.56
C ASP A 28 -14.38 -38.92 29.39
N ALA A 29 -13.82 -37.75 29.70
CA ALA A 29 -13.14 -36.94 28.71
C ALA A 29 -11.81 -37.64 28.39
N LEU A 30 -11.75 -38.32 27.26
CA LEU A 30 -10.50 -38.80 26.65
C LEU A 30 -9.68 -37.59 26.14
N THR A 31 -9.28 -36.70 27.04
CA THR A 31 -8.19 -35.76 26.83
C THR A 31 -6.85 -36.49 26.93
N SER A 32 -6.69 -37.57 26.15
CA SER A 32 -5.37 -37.92 25.68
C SER A 32 -4.94 -36.79 24.76
N ALA A 33 -4.19 -35.83 25.30
CA ALA A 33 -3.49 -34.84 24.47
C ALA A 33 -2.68 -35.62 23.44
N GLN A 34 -3.14 -35.61 22.20
CA GLN A 34 -2.54 -36.40 21.13
C GLN A 34 -1.13 -35.87 20.94
N GLN A 35 -0.13 -36.69 21.29
CA GLN A 35 1.26 -36.28 21.26
C GLN A 35 1.60 -35.74 19.85
N PRO A 36 2.23 -34.56 19.74
CA PRO A 36 2.48 -33.93 18.46
C PRO A 36 3.28 -34.88 17.56
N ARG A 37 2.75 -35.13 16.36
CA ARG A 37 3.39 -35.97 15.36
C ARG A 37 4.20 -35.10 14.40
N THR A 38 5.50 -35.34 14.35
CA THR A 38 6.41 -34.73 13.38
C THR A 38 6.59 -35.62 12.17
N TYR A 39 6.46 -35.05 10.97
CA TYR A 39 6.67 -35.76 9.70
C TYR A 39 7.81 -35.09 8.94
N THR A 40 8.86 -35.86 8.62
CA THR A 40 9.92 -35.41 7.71
C THR A 40 9.52 -35.74 6.28
N LEU A 41 9.49 -34.72 5.42
CA LEU A 41 8.92 -34.78 4.08
C LEU A 41 9.93 -34.29 3.05
N THR A 42 9.71 -34.68 1.79
CA THR A 42 10.42 -34.18 0.62
C THR A 42 9.45 -33.77 -0.45
N THR A 43 9.72 -32.67 -1.14
CA THR A 43 9.01 -32.26 -2.37
C THR A 43 9.98 -31.59 -3.35
N THR A 44 9.56 -31.42 -4.59
CA THR A 44 10.28 -30.68 -5.62
C THR A 44 9.72 -29.26 -5.76
N LEU A 45 10.57 -28.26 -5.64
CA LEU A 45 10.24 -26.87 -5.99
C LEU A 45 10.78 -26.61 -7.40
N SER A 46 9.88 -26.34 -8.34
CA SER A 46 10.21 -26.14 -9.76
C SER A 46 10.02 -24.68 -10.17
N PRO A 47 10.98 -24.06 -10.88
CA PRO A 47 10.80 -22.71 -11.39
C PRO A 47 9.75 -22.66 -12.51
N LYS A 48 8.86 -21.66 -12.48
CA LYS A 48 7.87 -21.43 -13.54
C LYS A 48 8.55 -21.26 -14.91
N GLY A 49 8.18 -22.14 -15.84
CA GLY A 49 8.68 -22.11 -17.23
C GLY A 49 9.96 -22.92 -17.48
N GLY A 50 10.57 -23.55 -16.48
CA GLY A 50 11.77 -24.39 -16.65
C GLY A 50 13.03 -23.65 -17.11
N VAL A 51 13.01 -22.32 -17.06
CA VAL A 51 14.16 -21.46 -17.31
C VAL A 51 14.99 -21.36 -16.03
N GLU A 52 16.25 -20.96 -16.16
CA GLU A 52 17.11 -20.75 -15.00
C GLU A 52 16.45 -19.80 -14.02
N THR A 53 16.27 -20.28 -12.80
CA THR A 53 16.25 -19.40 -11.66
C THR A 53 17.72 -19.30 -11.15
N ARG A 54 18.37 -18.12 -11.25
CA ARG A 54 19.58 -17.61 -10.53
C ARG A 54 19.38 -16.19 -10.00
N SER A 55 19.61 -15.93 -8.70
CA SER A 55 19.16 -14.72 -7.97
C SER A 55 19.73 -13.38 -8.48
N SER A 56 19.16 -12.88 -9.57
CA SER A 56 19.68 -11.72 -10.31
C SER A 56 18.76 -11.30 -11.46
N MET A 57 18.13 -10.15 -11.31
CA MET A 57 17.52 -9.34 -12.35
C MET A 57 18.63 -8.84 -13.29
N THR A 58 18.35 -8.78 -14.58
CA THR A 58 19.29 -8.25 -15.59
C THR A 58 18.74 -7.00 -16.26
N ASP A 59 19.65 -6.11 -16.67
CA ASP A 59 19.35 -4.80 -17.27
C ASP A 59 18.63 -4.93 -18.64
N ASN A 60 18.83 -6.05 -19.34
CA ASN A 60 18.58 -6.21 -20.77
C ASN A 60 17.17 -6.65 -21.19
N GLY A 61 16.14 -6.30 -20.39
CA GLY A 61 14.80 -6.04 -20.93
C GLY A 61 13.84 -7.21 -21.14
N ASP A 62 13.99 -8.34 -20.44
CA ASP A 62 12.93 -9.37 -20.34
C ASP A 62 12.26 -9.44 -18.95
N GLY A 63 12.94 -8.92 -17.93
CA GLY A 63 12.49 -8.99 -16.54
C GLY A 63 12.50 -10.37 -15.93
N SER A 64 13.35 -11.26 -16.45
CA SER A 64 13.57 -12.58 -15.90
C SER A 64 14.17 -12.48 -14.49
N ILE A 65 13.30 -12.42 -13.47
CA ILE A 65 13.69 -12.80 -12.11
C ILE A 65 14.01 -14.28 -12.17
N SER A 66 15.30 -14.52 -12.10
CA SER A 66 15.86 -15.83 -11.89
C SER A 66 16.21 -15.92 -10.37
N ALA A 67 16.17 -17.10 -9.72
CA ALA A 67 16.56 -17.44 -8.32
C ALA A 67 17.25 -18.84 -8.13
N ALA A 68 18.56 -18.94 -7.83
CA ALA A 68 19.31 -20.21 -7.94
C ALA A 68 19.47 -20.89 -6.60
N TRP A 69 18.94 -22.10 -6.55
CA TRP A 69 19.11 -23.07 -5.49
C TRP A 69 20.55 -23.61 -5.47
N GLU A 70 21.21 -23.53 -4.33
CA GLU A 70 22.40 -24.31 -4.01
C GLU A 70 22.07 -25.39 -2.95
N VAL A 71 22.77 -26.53 -2.96
CA VAL A 71 22.52 -27.59 -1.97
C VAL A 71 22.97 -27.11 -0.59
N GLY A 72 22.06 -27.15 0.38
CA GLY A 72 22.21 -26.56 1.71
C GLY A 72 21.41 -25.27 1.91
N ASP A 73 20.92 -24.64 0.84
CA ASP A 73 20.09 -23.44 0.92
C ASP A 73 18.85 -23.68 1.78
N GLN A 74 18.43 -22.62 2.49
CA GLN A 74 17.25 -22.63 3.32
C GLN A 74 16.06 -22.02 2.58
N ILE A 75 14.91 -22.69 2.64
CA ILE A 75 13.62 -22.24 2.13
C ILE A 75 12.71 -21.97 3.32
N TRP A 76 12.03 -20.83 3.34
CA TRP A 76 10.99 -20.54 4.32
C TRP A 76 9.73 -21.33 3.98
N VAL A 77 9.07 -21.87 5.00
CA VAL A 77 7.84 -22.64 4.83
C VAL A 77 6.81 -22.16 5.85
N LEU A 78 5.65 -21.73 5.36
CA LEU A 78 4.47 -21.43 6.17
C LEU A 78 3.39 -22.46 5.84
N TYR A 79 2.88 -23.18 6.84
CA TYR A 79 1.75 -24.07 6.66
C TYR A 79 0.57 -23.66 7.55
N THR A 80 -0.63 -23.69 6.97
CA THR A 80 -1.86 -23.30 7.65
C THR A 80 -2.84 -24.47 7.58
N ASN A 81 -3.04 -25.10 8.73
CA ASN A 81 -4.05 -26.15 8.88
C ASN A 81 -5.45 -25.53 8.87
N ILE A 82 -6.44 -26.24 8.32
CA ILE A 82 -7.84 -25.75 8.28
C ILE A 82 -8.35 -25.49 9.70
N GLY A 83 -8.63 -24.22 10.00
CA GLY A 83 -9.20 -23.77 11.27
C GLY A 83 -8.20 -23.54 12.41
N ASP A 84 -6.90 -23.70 12.16
CA ASP A 84 -5.85 -23.38 13.14
C ASP A 84 -5.09 -22.09 12.76
N ALA A 85 -4.14 -21.69 13.60
CA ALA A 85 -3.12 -20.69 13.24
C ALA A 85 -2.11 -21.28 12.23
N SER A 86 -1.43 -20.40 11.50
CA SER A 86 -0.29 -20.79 10.66
C SER A 86 0.94 -21.09 11.51
N GLU A 87 1.74 -22.07 11.08
CA GLU A 87 3.02 -22.44 11.68
C GLU A 87 4.15 -22.24 10.66
N GLU A 88 5.29 -21.73 11.11
CA GLU A 88 6.49 -21.50 10.30
C GLU A 88 7.57 -22.55 10.58
N THR A 89 8.28 -22.94 9.53
CA THR A 89 9.42 -23.86 9.60
C THR A 89 10.37 -23.61 8.43
N MET A 90 11.48 -24.33 8.39
CA MET A 90 12.51 -24.22 7.36
C MET A 90 12.64 -25.54 6.61
N ALA A 91 12.76 -25.48 5.29
CA ALA A 91 13.24 -26.59 4.47
C ALA A 91 14.70 -26.36 4.06
N THR A 92 15.42 -27.44 3.82
CA THR A 92 16.79 -27.41 3.25
C THR A 92 16.78 -28.00 1.84
N VAL A 93 17.41 -27.34 0.87
CA VAL A 93 17.66 -27.89 -0.47
C VAL A 93 18.64 -29.06 -0.35
N THR A 94 18.18 -30.27 -0.72
CA THR A 94 18.97 -31.51 -0.63
C THR A 94 19.56 -31.93 -1.98
N ALA A 95 18.93 -31.55 -3.10
CA ALA A 95 19.43 -31.78 -4.44
C ALA A 95 18.89 -30.72 -5.42
N VAL A 96 19.59 -30.49 -6.52
CA VAL A 96 19.16 -29.63 -7.62
C VAL A 96 19.38 -30.39 -8.93
N ASP A 97 18.33 -30.52 -9.75
CA ASP A 97 18.44 -31.12 -11.08
C ASP A 97 19.14 -30.12 -12.03
N PRO A 98 20.31 -30.45 -12.59
CA PRO A 98 21.05 -29.53 -13.46
C PRO A 98 20.34 -29.22 -14.78
N SER A 99 19.38 -30.06 -15.20
CA SER A 99 18.65 -29.97 -16.47
C SER A 99 17.34 -29.18 -16.38
N THR A 100 16.57 -29.34 -15.30
CA THR A 100 15.29 -28.63 -15.06
C THR A 100 15.42 -27.45 -14.10
N LYS A 101 16.55 -27.35 -13.37
CA LYS A 101 16.79 -26.42 -12.27
C LYS A 101 15.83 -26.56 -11.07
N ALA A 102 15.06 -27.64 -11.03
CA ALA A 102 14.17 -27.94 -9.93
C ALA A 102 14.97 -28.39 -8.70
N ALA A 103 14.57 -27.94 -7.52
CA ALA A 103 15.20 -28.25 -6.25
C ALA A 103 14.39 -29.27 -5.45
N THR A 104 14.98 -30.40 -5.09
CA THR A 104 14.42 -31.28 -4.07
C THR A 104 14.75 -30.69 -2.71
N ILE A 105 13.73 -30.50 -1.87
CA ILE A 105 13.87 -30.00 -0.51
C ILE A 105 13.50 -31.07 0.52
N SER A 106 14.00 -30.92 1.74
CA SER A 106 13.56 -31.68 2.91
C SER A 106 13.15 -30.75 4.03
N LEU A 107 12.01 -31.03 4.67
CA LEU A 107 11.42 -30.25 5.75
C LEU A 107 10.80 -31.15 6.82
N THR A 108 10.49 -30.59 8.00
CA THR A 108 9.70 -31.28 9.02
C THR A 108 8.49 -30.44 9.43
N LEU A 109 7.31 -31.05 9.36
CA LEU A 109 6.03 -30.46 9.75
C LEU A 109 5.53 -31.09 11.05
N THR A 110 4.90 -30.31 11.92
CA THR A 110 4.28 -30.79 13.16
C THR A 110 2.75 -30.76 13.02
N ASN A 111 2.08 -31.87 13.30
CA ASN A 111 0.62 -31.99 13.21
C ASN A 111 -0.05 -31.44 11.92
N PRO A 112 0.49 -31.67 10.70
CA PRO A 112 -0.18 -31.27 9.47
C PRO A 112 -1.58 -31.89 9.36
N LYS A 113 -2.56 -31.10 8.90
CA LYS A 113 -3.94 -31.53 8.64
C LYS A 113 -4.25 -31.53 7.13
N ASN A 114 -5.11 -32.46 6.72
CA ASN A 114 -5.51 -32.60 5.32
C ASN A 114 -6.23 -31.34 4.81
N GLY A 115 -5.88 -30.89 3.60
CA GLY A 115 -6.48 -29.71 2.97
C GLY A 115 -6.01 -28.37 3.52
N GLY A 116 -5.01 -28.35 4.41
CA GLY A 116 -4.30 -27.12 4.76
C GLY A 116 -3.49 -26.58 3.58
N SER A 117 -3.18 -25.27 3.60
CA SER A 117 -2.26 -24.67 2.63
C SER A 117 -0.82 -24.79 3.10
N ILE A 118 0.12 -24.87 2.17
CA ILE A 118 1.56 -24.78 2.44
C ILE A 118 2.20 -23.85 1.41
N SER A 119 2.90 -22.84 1.89
CA SER A 119 3.61 -21.82 1.11
C SER A 119 5.11 -21.98 1.31
N PHE A 120 5.87 -21.80 0.23
CA PHE A 120 7.32 -21.86 0.19
C PHE A 120 7.86 -20.51 -0.29
N GLY A 121 8.96 -20.05 0.29
CA GLY A 121 9.60 -18.77 -0.04
C GLY A 121 11.13 -18.86 -0.09
N TYR A 122 11.73 -18.29 -1.13
CA TYR A 122 13.19 -18.24 -1.32
C TYR A 122 13.63 -16.87 -1.87
N PRO A 123 14.74 -16.27 -1.38
CA PRO A 123 15.58 -16.73 -0.27
C PRO A 123 14.82 -16.64 1.07
N ALA A 124 15.01 -17.61 1.96
CA ALA A 124 14.22 -17.67 3.20
C ALA A 124 14.35 -16.43 4.09
N GLY A 125 15.48 -15.71 4.02
CA GLY A 125 15.67 -14.45 4.74
C GLY A 125 14.63 -13.39 4.38
N PHE A 126 14.19 -13.32 3.12
CA PHE A 126 13.17 -12.39 2.65
C PHE A 126 11.78 -12.67 3.23
N PHE A 127 11.49 -13.91 3.63
CA PHE A 127 10.17 -14.29 4.13
C PHE A 127 10.12 -14.41 5.67
N ASN A 128 11.24 -14.74 6.32
CA ASN A 128 11.37 -14.71 7.78
C ASN A 128 11.47 -13.29 8.36
N ASP A 129 12.11 -12.38 7.63
CA ASP A 129 12.28 -10.97 8.00
C ASP A 129 12.03 -10.10 6.75
N PRO A 130 10.75 -9.94 6.36
CA PRO A 130 10.39 -9.25 5.14
C PRO A 130 10.80 -7.78 5.19
N LYS A 131 11.81 -7.45 4.38
CA LYS A 131 12.08 -6.08 3.99
C LYS A 131 10.86 -5.57 3.24
N ASP A 132 10.14 -4.64 3.86
CA ASP A 132 9.02 -3.97 3.22
C ASP A 132 9.54 -3.22 1.97
N PRO A 133 9.17 -3.65 0.74
CA PRO A 133 9.63 -2.97 -0.47
C PRO A 133 9.09 -1.54 -0.58
N CYS A 134 8.06 -1.18 0.19
CA CYS A 134 7.60 0.20 0.30
C CYS A 134 8.69 1.15 0.84
N ILE A 135 9.69 0.61 1.56
CA ILE A 135 10.64 1.39 2.36
C ILE A 135 12.11 1.12 1.92
N ALA A 136 12.83 2.20 1.61
CA ALA A 136 14.30 2.27 1.56
C ALA A 136 15.00 1.36 0.53
N GLN A 137 14.59 1.46 -0.73
CA GLN A 137 15.40 0.94 -1.86
C GLN A 137 16.48 1.96 -2.27
N THR A 138 17.62 1.51 -2.79
CA THR A 138 18.69 2.38 -3.34
C THR A 138 18.55 2.67 -4.83
N GLY A 139 17.60 2.01 -5.51
CA GLY A 139 17.41 2.17 -6.95
C GLY A 139 18.41 1.43 -7.83
N THR A 140 19.39 0.72 -7.24
CA THR A 140 20.40 -0.05 -7.98
C THR A 140 19.96 -1.49 -8.22
N LEU A 141 20.28 -2.04 -9.39
CA LEU A 141 19.95 -3.42 -9.73
C LEU A 141 20.55 -4.43 -8.73
N ASP A 142 21.78 -4.18 -8.24
CA ASP A 142 22.46 -5.00 -7.23
C ASP A 142 21.73 -5.04 -5.89
N ASP A 143 21.18 -3.91 -5.43
CA ASP A 143 20.36 -3.84 -4.22
C ASP A 143 19.03 -4.59 -4.40
N ILE A 144 18.36 -4.42 -5.55
CA ILE A 144 17.14 -5.17 -5.81
C ILE A 144 17.43 -6.69 -5.86
N ASN A 145 18.56 -7.09 -6.43
CA ASN A 145 19.04 -8.47 -6.46
C ASN A 145 19.37 -9.04 -5.08
N ALA A 146 19.99 -8.23 -4.20
CA ALA A 146 20.36 -8.65 -2.86
C ALA A 146 19.16 -8.74 -1.91
N ASN A 147 18.14 -7.90 -2.09
CA ASN A 147 17.13 -7.62 -1.06
C ASN A 147 15.68 -7.91 -1.46
N PHE A 148 15.35 -7.94 -2.75
CA PHE A 148 13.95 -8.05 -3.22
C PHE A 148 13.75 -9.10 -4.34
N ALA A 149 14.81 -9.78 -4.80
CA ALA A 149 14.73 -10.88 -5.76
C ALA A 149 14.23 -12.18 -5.09
N ALA A 150 12.93 -12.22 -4.78
CA ALA A 150 12.26 -13.34 -4.12
C ALA A 150 11.33 -14.13 -5.06
N ILE A 151 11.24 -15.44 -4.81
CA ILE A 151 10.27 -16.37 -5.41
C ILE A 151 9.42 -17.02 -4.32
N SER A 152 8.16 -17.30 -4.62
CA SER A 152 7.24 -18.04 -3.75
C SER A 152 6.36 -19.00 -4.54
N GLY A 153 5.80 -19.99 -3.85
CA GLY A 153 4.81 -20.92 -4.39
C GLY A 153 3.93 -21.45 -3.28
N THR A 154 2.64 -21.65 -3.54
CA THR A 154 1.67 -22.12 -2.54
C THR A 154 0.86 -23.26 -3.12
N GLU A 155 0.72 -24.34 -2.36
CA GLU A 155 -0.02 -25.53 -2.73
C GLU A 155 -0.92 -26.04 -1.60
N THR A 156 -1.78 -27.01 -1.91
CA THR A 156 -2.57 -27.73 -0.91
C THR A 156 -1.81 -28.95 -0.39
N MET A 157 -1.76 -29.11 0.94
CA MET A 157 -1.16 -30.26 1.61
C MET A 157 -2.17 -31.40 1.76
N PHE A 158 -1.74 -32.62 1.42
CA PHE A 158 -2.56 -33.82 1.52
C PHE A 158 -2.11 -34.70 2.69
N VAL A 159 -3.07 -35.10 3.54
CA VAL A 159 -2.82 -35.97 4.70
C VAL A 159 -3.87 -37.08 4.70
N PHE A 160 -3.42 -38.32 4.59
CA PHE A 160 -4.27 -39.51 4.58
C PHE A 160 -3.76 -40.52 5.63
N ASP A 161 -4.63 -40.87 6.59
CA ASP A 161 -4.36 -41.73 7.75
C ASP A 161 -3.13 -41.33 8.60
N SER A 162 -1.93 -41.75 8.18
CA SER A 162 -0.65 -41.47 8.81
C SER A 162 0.46 -41.11 7.81
N GLU A 163 0.08 -40.81 6.57
CA GLU A 163 0.97 -40.37 5.50
C GLU A 163 0.64 -38.91 5.13
N VAL A 164 1.69 -38.13 4.88
CA VAL A 164 1.58 -36.74 4.43
C VAL A 164 2.28 -36.67 3.08
N THR A 165 1.59 -36.16 2.07
CA THR A 165 2.12 -35.99 0.73
C THR A 165 2.06 -34.52 0.35
N LEU A 166 3.18 -34.01 -0.16
CA LEU A 166 3.28 -32.68 -0.73
C LEU A 166 3.32 -32.80 -2.25
N PRO A 167 2.56 -31.99 -3.01
CA PRO A 167 2.73 -31.91 -4.45
C PRO A 167 4.05 -31.21 -4.79
N ASP A 168 4.55 -31.43 -6.00
CA ASP A 168 5.58 -30.59 -6.59
C ASP A 168 5.03 -29.17 -6.79
N VAL A 169 5.81 -28.15 -6.41
CA VAL A 169 5.35 -26.75 -6.35
C VAL A 169 5.94 -25.97 -7.50
N THR A 170 5.12 -25.18 -8.19
CA THR A 170 5.62 -24.17 -9.14
C THR A 170 5.93 -22.87 -8.42
N MET A 171 7.20 -22.49 -8.40
CA MET A 171 7.66 -21.23 -7.82
C MET A 171 7.59 -20.10 -8.85
N MET A 172 6.99 -18.99 -8.46
CA MET A 172 6.89 -17.75 -9.23
C MET A 172 7.64 -16.61 -8.52
N PRO A 173 8.14 -15.59 -9.23
CA PRO A 173 8.65 -14.40 -8.57
C PRO A 173 7.56 -13.69 -7.78
N ALA A 174 7.90 -13.21 -6.58
CA ALA A 174 6.98 -12.52 -5.66
C ALA A 174 6.87 -11.01 -5.93
N MET A 175 7.76 -10.47 -6.75
CA MET A 175 7.89 -9.04 -7.06
C MET A 175 7.84 -8.80 -8.56
N CYS A 176 7.41 -7.60 -8.96
CA CYS A 176 7.69 -7.01 -10.27
C CYS A 176 8.76 -5.93 -10.12
N ILE A 177 9.35 -5.50 -11.23
CA ILE A 177 10.40 -4.47 -11.25
C ILE A 177 9.99 -3.38 -12.23
N TRP A 178 10.24 -2.12 -11.91
CA TRP A 178 10.09 -1.02 -12.85
C TRP A 178 11.36 -0.20 -12.92
N LYS A 179 11.92 -0.13 -14.14
CA LYS A 179 13.07 0.66 -14.53
C LYS A 179 12.58 2.03 -15.03
N PHE A 180 13.09 3.10 -14.43
CA PHE A 180 12.77 4.48 -14.76
C PHE A 180 13.99 5.22 -15.31
N SER A 181 13.77 6.01 -16.36
CA SER A 181 14.63 7.16 -16.71
C SER A 181 13.76 8.41 -16.97
N PHE A 182 14.30 9.57 -16.61
CA PHE A 182 13.59 10.85 -16.52
C PHE A 182 14.25 11.92 -17.38
N THR A 183 13.46 12.83 -17.94
CA THR A 183 13.96 13.98 -18.70
C THR A 183 13.36 15.30 -18.20
N ASP A 184 14.13 16.37 -18.34
CA ASP A 184 13.64 17.75 -18.33
C ASP A 184 13.66 18.24 -19.79
N GLY A 185 12.48 18.27 -20.41
CA GLY A 185 12.34 18.43 -21.86
C GLY A 185 13.11 17.34 -22.63
N THR A 186 14.21 17.72 -23.28
CA THR A 186 15.08 16.81 -24.05
C THR A 186 16.26 16.23 -23.28
N ASP A 187 16.56 16.76 -22.10
CA ASP A 187 17.81 16.47 -21.39
C ASP A 187 17.56 15.39 -20.32
N ASP A 188 18.42 14.37 -20.26
CA ASP A 188 18.31 13.30 -19.26
C ASP A 188 18.73 13.82 -17.88
N ILE A 189 17.84 13.67 -16.90
CA ILE A 189 18.04 14.10 -15.51
C ILE A 189 18.05 12.93 -14.52
N THR A 190 18.03 11.68 -14.99
CA THR A 190 17.91 10.48 -14.15
C THR A 190 19.00 10.41 -13.07
N SER A 191 20.23 10.77 -13.44
CA SER A 191 21.38 10.80 -12.54
C SER A 191 21.38 11.98 -11.56
N ALA A 192 20.56 13.01 -11.79
CA ALA A 192 20.35 14.13 -10.87
C ALA A 192 19.24 13.86 -9.83
N VAL A 193 18.50 12.75 -9.97
CA VAL A 193 17.50 12.34 -8.97
C VAL A 193 18.21 11.84 -7.71
N THR A 194 17.81 12.39 -6.56
CA THR A 194 18.31 12.05 -5.22
C THR A 194 17.25 11.33 -4.38
N LYS A 195 15.97 11.46 -4.74
CA LYS A 195 14.85 10.70 -4.18
C LYS A 195 13.81 10.40 -5.25
N LEU A 196 13.25 9.20 -5.26
CA LEU A 196 12.11 8.81 -6.09
C LEU A 196 11.03 8.16 -5.21
N VAL A 197 9.77 8.49 -5.47
CA VAL A 197 8.60 7.88 -4.83
C VAL A 197 7.60 7.45 -5.91
N VAL A 198 7.17 6.20 -5.87
CA VAL A 198 6.13 5.64 -6.74
C VAL A 198 4.91 5.28 -5.88
N ASN A 199 3.79 5.97 -6.07
CA ASN A 199 2.57 5.82 -5.30
C ASN A 199 1.41 5.27 -6.16
N PHE A 200 0.65 4.35 -5.59
CA PHE A 200 -0.59 3.79 -6.14
C PHE A 200 -1.76 4.17 -5.22
N PRO A 201 -2.41 5.33 -5.42
CA PRO A 201 -3.36 5.91 -4.46
C PRO A 201 -4.49 4.97 -4.05
N ALA A 202 -5.03 4.19 -5.01
CA ALA A 202 -6.19 3.33 -4.81
C ALA A 202 -5.94 2.16 -3.82
N ASN A 203 -4.68 1.79 -3.60
CA ASN A 203 -4.27 0.69 -2.73
C ASN A 203 -3.42 1.17 -1.53
N SER A 204 -3.26 2.49 -1.36
CA SER A 204 -2.39 3.11 -0.35
C SER A 204 -0.94 2.59 -0.32
N MET A 205 -0.41 2.11 -1.46
CA MET A 205 0.97 1.61 -1.55
C MET A 205 1.90 2.70 -2.08
N THR A 206 2.97 2.98 -1.33
CA THR A 206 3.99 3.97 -1.68
C THR A 206 5.38 3.33 -1.58
N TYR A 207 6.15 3.39 -2.67
CA TYR A 207 7.48 2.82 -2.78
C TYR A 207 8.53 3.93 -2.82
N ALA A 208 9.35 4.04 -1.78
CA ALA A 208 10.36 5.10 -1.63
C ALA A 208 11.78 4.60 -1.92
N VAL A 209 12.50 5.37 -2.75
CA VAL A 209 13.82 5.04 -3.27
C VAL A 209 14.76 6.23 -3.09
N THR A 210 16.00 5.98 -2.68
CA THR A 210 17.05 6.99 -2.49
C THR A 210 18.23 6.67 -3.41
N PRO A 211 18.16 7.04 -4.71
CA PRO A 211 19.21 6.76 -5.68
C PRO A 211 20.50 7.57 -5.45
N THR A 212 21.62 6.98 -5.84
CA THR A 212 22.95 7.61 -5.79
C THR A 212 23.53 7.79 -7.20
N SER A 213 23.09 8.83 -7.91
CA SER A 213 23.59 9.20 -9.25
C SER A 213 23.56 8.04 -10.26
N LEU A 214 22.36 7.59 -10.63
CA LEU A 214 22.16 6.41 -11.47
C LEU A 214 21.65 6.78 -12.87
N ASP A 215 22.17 6.12 -13.91
CA ASP A 215 21.64 6.25 -15.28
C ASP A 215 20.23 5.67 -15.43
N ASN A 216 19.83 4.78 -14.51
CA ASN A 216 18.51 4.16 -14.44
C ASN A 216 18.16 3.86 -12.98
N ILE A 217 16.91 4.09 -12.59
CA ILE A 217 16.42 3.80 -11.23
C ILE A 217 15.48 2.60 -11.29
N TYR A 218 15.80 1.56 -10.52
CA TYR A 218 15.04 0.32 -10.43
C TYR A 218 14.18 0.29 -9.16
N VAL A 219 12.91 -0.09 -9.28
CA VAL A 219 11.97 -0.18 -8.15
C VAL A 219 11.32 -1.56 -8.13
N ALA A 220 11.52 -2.32 -7.06
CA ALA A 220 10.76 -3.55 -6.80
C ALA A 220 9.41 -3.22 -6.16
N MET A 221 8.34 -3.85 -6.64
CA MET A 221 6.98 -3.68 -6.11
C MET A 221 6.21 -5.00 -6.09
N TYR A 222 5.18 -5.11 -5.25
CA TYR A 222 4.28 -6.26 -5.28
C TYR A 222 3.38 -6.17 -6.52
N GLY A 223 3.67 -7.00 -7.54
CA GLY A 223 2.97 -6.94 -8.83
C GLY A 223 1.50 -7.34 -8.73
N ASP A 224 1.20 -8.39 -7.96
CA ASP A 224 -0.12 -9.03 -7.91
C ASP A 224 -1.24 -8.13 -7.37
N ILE A 225 -0.88 -7.02 -6.73
CA ILE A 225 -1.79 -6.04 -6.11
C ILE A 225 -2.14 -4.90 -7.09
N ILE A 226 -1.38 -4.74 -8.19
CA ILE A 226 -1.42 -3.54 -9.05
C ILE A 226 -2.03 -3.86 -10.42
N ASN A 227 -3.36 -3.76 -10.52
CA ASN A 227 -4.06 -4.00 -11.79
C ASN A 227 -5.01 -2.84 -12.14
N GLY A 228 -4.75 -2.16 -13.26
CA GLY A 228 -5.56 -1.06 -13.79
C GLY A 228 -5.51 0.25 -12.99
N GLN A 229 -4.54 0.40 -12.09
CA GLN A 229 -4.52 1.48 -11.10
C GLN A 229 -3.76 2.72 -11.58
N PRO A 230 -4.22 3.95 -11.27
CA PRO A 230 -3.43 5.15 -11.51
C PRO A 230 -2.15 5.11 -10.69
N VAL A 231 -1.09 5.70 -11.23
CA VAL A 231 0.20 5.82 -10.54
C VAL A 231 0.67 7.26 -10.55
N SER A 232 1.23 7.69 -9.42
CA SER A 232 1.92 8.97 -9.27
C SER A 232 3.40 8.69 -9.00
N VAL A 233 4.28 9.27 -9.81
CA VAL A 233 5.73 9.17 -9.71
C VAL A 233 6.25 10.56 -9.36
N ILE A 234 7.00 10.67 -8.27
CA ILE A 234 7.50 11.96 -7.75
C ILE A 234 8.99 11.81 -7.50
N ALA A 235 9.79 12.74 -8.03
CA ALA A 235 11.24 12.72 -7.91
C ALA A 235 11.75 14.05 -7.36
N GLN A 236 12.84 14.01 -6.59
CA GLN A 236 13.59 15.18 -6.16
C GLN A 236 14.94 15.19 -6.85
N THR A 237 15.34 16.36 -7.32
CA THR A 237 16.68 16.67 -7.82
C THR A 237 17.25 17.86 -7.03
N ASP A 238 18.50 18.24 -7.31
CA ASP A 238 19.09 19.47 -6.77
C ASP A 238 18.36 20.76 -7.22
N LEU A 239 17.51 20.69 -8.26
CA LEU A 239 16.75 21.83 -8.80
C LEU A 239 15.34 21.96 -8.21
N GLY A 240 14.79 20.90 -7.61
CA GLY A 240 13.46 20.91 -7.01
C GLY A 240 12.78 19.55 -6.95
N VAL A 241 11.49 19.55 -6.62
CA VAL A 241 10.61 18.37 -6.67
C VAL A 241 9.81 18.42 -7.97
N TYR A 242 9.67 17.26 -8.61
CA TYR A 242 9.00 17.06 -9.88
C TYR A 242 8.10 15.82 -9.81
N ARG A 243 7.11 15.73 -10.69
CA ARG A 243 6.08 14.69 -10.66
C ARG A 243 5.56 14.29 -12.03
N LYS A 244 4.96 13.11 -12.09
CA LYS A 244 4.23 12.57 -13.24
C LYS A 244 3.12 11.66 -12.76
N THR A 245 1.89 11.96 -13.17
CA THR A 245 0.77 11.02 -13.03
C THR A 245 0.59 10.27 -14.34
N ALA A 246 0.50 8.94 -14.28
CA ALA A 246 0.15 8.10 -15.43
C ALA A 246 -1.16 7.36 -15.15
N ALA A 247 -2.01 7.28 -16.18
CA ALA A 247 -3.26 6.55 -16.12
C ALA A 247 -3.04 5.04 -16.06
N SER A 248 -3.94 4.34 -15.35
CA SER A 248 -4.12 2.88 -15.25
C SER A 248 -2.96 2.00 -15.74
N VAL A 249 -2.11 1.59 -14.81
CA VAL A 249 -1.03 0.63 -15.01
C VAL A 249 -1.43 -0.73 -14.43
N THR A 250 -1.06 -1.80 -15.14
CA THR A 250 -1.15 -3.18 -14.64
C THR A 250 0.25 -3.76 -14.56
N LEU A 251 0.70 -4.04 -13.35
CA LEU A 251 1.94 -4.75 -13.08
C LEU A 251 1.63 -6.22 -12.75
N ALA A 252 2.59 -7.11 -12.98
CA ALA A 252 2.46 -8.54 -12.70
C ALA A 252 3.80 -9.07 -12.18
N SER A 253 3.78 -9.89 -11.13
CA SER A 253 5.01 -10.40 -10.54
C SER A 253 5.79 -11.28 -11.52
N GLY A 254 7.11 -11.17 -11.51
CA GLY A 254 8.00 -11.77 -12.50
C GLY A 254 8.04 -11.05 -13.85
N THR A 255 7.58 -9.80 -13.91
CA THR A 255 7.68 -8.94 -15.10
C THR A 255 8.50 -7.68 -14.78
N THR A 256 9.36 -7.27 -15.71
CA THR A 256 9.99 -5.93 -15.66
C THR A 256 9.28 -4.98 -16.61
N TYR A 257 9.06 -3.78 -16.11
CA TYR A 257 8.50 -2.65 -16.82
C TYR A 257 9.60 -1.61 -17.02
N THR A 258 9.54 -0.89 -18.14
CA THR A 258 10.50 0.16 -18.45
C THR A 258 9.75 1.41 -18.87
N SER A 259 10.06 2.54 -18.24
CA SER A 259 9.61 3.85 -18.67
C SER A 259 10.83 4.74 -18.92
N THR A 260 11.18 4.87 -20.20
CA THR A 260 12.27 5.72 -20.68
C THR A 260 11.79 7.12 -20.99
N GLY A 261 12.54 8.14 -20.59
CA GLY A 261 12.26 9.53 -20.97
C GLY A 261 10.93 10.03 -20.41
N LEU A 262 10.64 9.70 -19.15
CA LEU A 262 9.51 10.30 -18.46
C LEU A 262 9.80 11.77 -18.18
N GLU A 263 9.23 12.63 -19.01
CA GLU A 263 9.17 14.07 -18.77
C GLU A 263 8.40 14.34 -17.47
N LEU A 264 9.10 14.86 -16.46
CA LEU A 264 8.53 15.25 -15.18
C LEU A 264 8.19 16.74 -15.18
N THR A 265 7.05 17.12 -14.62
CA THR A 265 6.69 18.53 -14.41
C THR A 265 7.06 18.98 -13.00
N SER A 266 7.40 20.25 -12.81
CA SER A 266 7.66 20.78 -11.47
C SER A 266 6.46 20.55 -10.54
N ALA A 267 6.74 20.19 -9.29
CA ALA A 267 5.75 20.03 -8.24
C ALA A 267 5.48 21.31 -7.45
N ALA A 268 6.13 22.45 -7.77
CA ALA A 268 5.87 23.71 -7.07
C ALA A 268 4.41 24.16 -7.26
N ILE A 269 3.80 24.78 -6.23
CA ILE A 269 2.39 25.25 -6.28
C ILE A 269 2.09 26.23 -7.43
N THR A 270 3.10 26.99 -7.88
CA THR A 270 3.04 27.88 -9.06
C THR A 270 2.87 27.13 -10.39
N ASN A 271 2.97 25.80 -10.40
CA ASN A 271 2.71 24.94 -11.55
C ASN A 271 1.50 24.01 -11.33
N ALA A 272 0.60 24.36 -10.38
CA ALA A 272 -0.62 23.61 -10.15
C ALA A 272 -1.52 23.58 -11.39
N VAL A 273 -2.29 22.52 -11.56
CA VAL A 273 -3.32 22.33 -12.59
C VAL A 273 -4.62 21.85 -11.95
N ALA A 274 -5.74 21.87 -12.68
CA ALA A 274 -7.04 21.46 -12.14
C ALA A 274 -7.06 20.03 -11.55
N ASP A 275 -6.25 19.11 -12.09
CA ASP A 275 -6.08 17.73 -11.58
C ASP A 275 -5.37 17.66 -10.21
N ASP A 276 -4.89 18.80 -9.68
CA ASP A 276 -4.27 18.92 -8.36
C ASP A 276 -5.24 19.31 -7.26
N ILE A 277 -6.49 19.60 -7.59
CA ILE A 277 -7.50 19.88 -6.59
C ILE A 277 -7.70 18.63 -5.71
N GLY A 278 -7.61 18.81 -4.40
CA GLY A 278 -7.56 17.76 -3.40
C GLY A 278 -6.16 17.29 -3.00
N GLN A 279 -5.10 17.70 -3.73
CA GLN A 279 -3.72 17.38 -3.35
C GLN A 279 -3.20 18.30 -2.23
N LEU A 280 -2.22 17.78 -1.49
CA LEU A 280 -1.58 18.42 -0.35
C LEU A 280 -0.51 19.42 -0.80
N VAL A 281 -0.48 20.59 -0.18
CA VAL A 281 0.66 21.53 -0.23
C VAL A 281 1.56 21.25 0.97
N GLY A 282 2.84 20.96 0.72
CA GLY A 282 3.87 20.87 1.74
C GLY A 282 4.37 22.24 2.19
N ALA A 283 4.97 22.32 3.38
CA ALA A 283 5.56 23.56 3.93
C ALA A 283 6.69 24.14 3.06
N ASP A 284 7.28 23.31 2.20
CA ASP A 284 8.28 23.62 1.17
C ASP A 284 7.69 24.18 -0.14
N GLY A 285 6.37 24.33 -0.25
CA GLY A 285 5.70 24.90 -1.44
C GLY A 285 5.55 23.92 -2.60
N ASN A 286 5.72 22.62 -2.37
CA ASN A 286 5.50 21.56 -3.36
C ASN A 286 4.17 20.83 -3.14
N ILE A 287 3.63 20.25 -4.21
CA ILE A 287 2.38 19.52 -4.26
C ILE A 287 2.63 18.01 -4.11
N TYR A 288 1.92 17.39 -3.17
CA TYR A 288 2.02 15.98 -2.83
C TYR A 288 0.64 15.30 -2.84
N PRO A 289 0.50 14.02 -3.23
CA PRO A 289 -0.81 13.35 -3.20
C PRO A 289 -1.38 13.12 -1.80
N ASN A 290 -0.53 13.01 -0.76
CA ASN A 290 -0.93 12.80 0.63
C ASN A 290 0.21 13.14 1.62
N ALA A 291 -0.09 13.06 2.92
CA ALA A 291 0.83 13.39 4.01
C ALA A 291 2.02 12.42 4.15
N ASP A 292 1.83 11.13 3.83
CA ASP A 292 2.90 10.12 3.90
C ASP A 292 4.00 10.41 2.88
N ILE A 293 3.62 10.83 1.67
CA ILE A 293 4.56 11.22 0.61
C ILE A 293 5.28 12.51 1.00
N ALA A 294 4.56 13.54 1.46
CA ALA A 294 5.19 14.78 1.95
C ALA A 294 6.23 14.47 3.04
N THR A 295 5.87 13.61 4.01
CA THR A 295 6.77 13.15 5.07
C THR A 295 7.98 12.40 4.50
N ALA A 296 7.80 11.58 3.46
CA ALA A 296 8.91 10.93 2.77
C ALA A 296 9.90 11.94 2.17
N PHE A 297 9.43 13.05 1.59
CA PHE A 297 10.29 14.16 1.10
C PHE A 297 10.82 15.07 2.23
N GLY A 298 10.55 14.75 3.50
CA GLY A 298 11.08 15.48 4.66
C GLY A 298 10.35 16.79 4.97
N THR A 299 9.15 16.96 4.43
CA THR A 299 8.27 18.13 4.61
C THR A 299 6.96 17.70 5.28
N SER A 300 6.16 18.66 5.75
CA SER A 300 4.84 18.42 6.34
C SER A 300 3.77 19.08 5.52
N GLY A 301 2.61 18.44 5.38
CA GLY A 301 1.42 19.07 4.80
C GLY A 301 0.96 20.29 5.61
N VAL A 302 0.56 21.36 4.92
CA VAL A 302 0.06 22.60 5.55
C VAL A 302 -1.28 23.07 4.99
N ALA A 303 -1.58 22.77 3.73
CA ALA A 303 -2.84 23.12 3.07
C ALA A 303 -3.26 22.04 2.05
N MET A 304 -4.49 22.10 1.56
CA MET A 304 -5.01 21.28 0.47
C MET A 304 -5.51 22.20 -0.65
N ILE A 305 -5.11 21.95 -1.91
CA ILE A 305 -5.51 22.77 -3.06
C ILE A 305 -7.00 22.59 -3.32
N GLY A 306 -7.81 23.62 -3.11
CA GLY A 306 -9.24 23.55 -3.45
C GLY A 306 -9.59 24.29 -4.74
N TYR A 307 -8.68 25.11 -5.27
CA TYR A 307 -8.88 25.85 -6.52
C TYR A 307 -7.55 26.16 -7.23
N VAL A 308 -7.57 26.16 -8.57
CA VAL A 308 -6.48 26.57 -9.46
C VAL A 308 -7.08 27.50 -10.53
N GLY A 309 -6.50 28.68 -10.69
CA GLY A 309 -7.01 29.80 -11.49
C GLY A 309 -6.70 31.16 -10.85
N ASP A 310 -7.05 32.24 -11.55
CA ASP A 310 -6.64 33.62 -11.21
C ASP A 310 -7.81 34.42 -10.58
N GLU A 311 -9.01 33.85 -10.54
CA GLU A 311 -10.26 34.59 -10.31
C GLU A 311 -10.57 34.93 -8.84
N SER A 312 -9.94 34.25 -7.87
CA SER A 312 -10.17 34.43 -6.42
C SER A 312 -9.22 35.45 -5.75
N ASP A 313 -8.88 36.52 -6.46
CA ASP A 313 -7.90 37.54 -6.01
C ASP A 313 -6.57 36.89 -5.57
N CYS A 314 -6.11 35.92 -6.37
CA CYS A 314 -4.88 35.14 -6.24
C CYS A 314 -4.03 35.26 -7.53
N THR A 315 -2.88 34.58 -7.62
CA THR A 315 -1.98 34.64 -8.78
C THR A 315 -1.99 33.38 -9.65
N HIS A 316 -2.42 32.24 -9.09
CA HIS A 316 -2.51 30.93 -9.75
C HIS A 316 -3.44 29.94 -9.01
N GLY A 317 -3.79 30.16 -7.73
CA GLY A 317 -4.76 29.31 -7.04
C GLY A 317 -4.99 29.61 -5.56
N VAL A 318 -5.82 28.77 -4.92
CA VAL A 318 -6.12 28.85 -3.48
C VAL A 318 -6.14 27.46 -2.85
N ALA A 319 -5.35 27.30 -1.80
CA ALA A 319 -5.36 26.13 -0.93
C ALA A 319 -5.95 26.47 0.45
N VAL A 320 -6.73 25.56 1.04
CA VAL A 320 -7.32 25.70 2.37
C VAL A 320 -6.41 25.04 3.42
N ALA A 321 -6.19 25.70 4.55
CA ALA A 321 -5.38 25.13 5.63
C ALA A 321 -5.97 23.79 6.13
N LEU A 322 -5.10 22.82 6.45
CA LEU A 322 -5.51 21.51 6.98
C LEU A 322 -6.19 21.63 8.35
N ASP A 323 -5.69 22.55 9.18
CA ASP A 323 -6.15 22.80 10.54
C ASP A 323 -6.84 24.17 10.70
N ASP A 324 -7.68 24.28 11.73
CA ASP A 324 -8.21 25.56 12.22
C ASP A 324 -7.13 26.31 13.00
N GLU A 325 -7.06 27.64 12.86
CA GLU A 325 -6.14 28.44 13.67
C GLU A 325 -6.50 28.30 15.15
N ASN A 326 -5.49 27.99 15.97
CA ASN A 326 -5.61 27.83 17.42
C ASN A 326 -6.58 26.70 17.86
N GLY A 327 -6.71 25.63 17.06
CA GLY A 327 -7.20 24.33 17.52
C GLY A 327 -8.65 24.33 18.01
N LYS A 328 -9.56 24.91 17.22
CA LYS A 328 -11.01 25.09 17.53
C LYS A 328 -11.29 26.16 18.61
N ALA A 329 -10.58 27.28 18.56
CA ALA A 329 -10.93 28.49 19.30
C ALA A 329 -11.74 29.48 18.45
N LYS A 330 -12.67 30.22 19.07
CA LYS A 330 -13.41 31.32 18.42
C LYS A 330 -12.64 32.64 18.58
N MET A 331 -12.52 33.41 17.51
CA MET A 331 -11.78 34.66 17.45
C MET A 331 -12.61 35.84 16.93
N GLU A 332 -12.22 37.03 17.35
CA GLU A 332 -12.61 38.31 16.73
C GLU A 332 -11.79 38.55 15.45
N LEU A 333 -12.34 39.32 14.50
CA LEU A 333 -11.75 39.51 13.17
C LEU A 333 -10.27 39.96 13.22
N SER A 334 -9.92 40.94 14.05
CA SER A 334 -8.54 41.44 14.15
C SER A 334 -7.54 40.42 14.70
N ALA A 335 -7.99 39.54 15.60
CA ALA A 335 -7.17 38.43 16.10
C ALA A 335 -7.04 37.32 15.05
N ALA A 336 -8.10 37.05 14.30
CA ALA A 336 -8.11 36.09 13.20
C ALA A 336 -7.15 36.51 12.07
N THR A 337 -7.16 37.78 11.65
CA THR A 337 -6.22 38.33 10.66
C THR A 337 -4.77 38.18 11.13
N ALA A 338 -4.50 38.49 12.40
CA ALA A 338 -3.16 38.36 12.98
C ALA A 338 -2.70 36.90 13.09
N ALA A 339 -3.62 35.96 13.35
CA ALA A 339 -3.31 34.53 13.41
C ALA A 339 -2.93 33.98 12.03
N CYS A 340 -3.71 34.27 10.98
CA CYS A 340 -3.38 33.82 9.62
C CYS A 340 -2.06 34.41 9.11
N ALA A 341 -1.79 35.69 9.40
CA ALA A 341 -0.54 36.35 9.03
C ALA A 341 0.70 35.87 9.83
N ALA A 342 0.50 35.11 10.91
CA ALA A 342 1.56 34.57 11.76
C ALA A 342 1.89 33.09 11.48
N LYS A 343 1.23 32.46 10.50
CA LYS A 343 1.55 31.09 10.05
C LYS A 343 2.93 31.05 9.39
N ASP A 344 3.57 29.89 9.44
CA ASP A 344 4.86 29.66 8.79
C ASP A 344 4.76 29.91 7.28
N ALA A 345 5.76 30.61 6.74
CA ALA A 345 5.79 30.99 5.33
C ALA A 345 5.95 29.76 4.43
N VAL A 346 5.10 29.68 3.40
CA VAL A 346 5.21 28.69 2.33
C VAL A 346 5.79 29.39 1.11
N PRO A 347 6.82 28.85 0.43
CA PRO A 347 7.33 29.41 -0.82
C PRO A 347 6.21 29.66 -1.84
N ASP A 348 6.27 30.81 -2.51
CA ASP A 348 5.29 31.30 -3.49
C ASP A 348 3.83 31.41 -3.01
N GLY A 349 3.56 31.24 -1.71
CA GLY A 349 2.22 31.33 -1.12
C GLY A 349 2.08 32.45 -0.08
N THR A 350 0.89 33.05 0.00
CA THR A 350 0.54 34.08 0.99
C THR A 350 -0.65 33.63 1.83
N TRP A 351 -0.43 33.46 3.13
CA TRP A 351 -1.50 33.17 4.08
C TRP A 351 -2.38 34.40 4.32
N ARG A 352 -3.70 34.23 4.21
CA ARG A 352 -4.69 35.26 4.51
C ARG A 352 -5.98 34.66 5.07
N LEU A 353 -6.84 35.54 5.59
CA LEU A 353 -8.23 35.16 5.83
C LEU A 353 -8.93 34.91 4.49
N PRO A 354 -9.85 33.92 4.42
CA PRO A 354 -10.62 33.70 3.22
C PRO A 354 -11.59 34.85 2.96
N SER A 355 -11.63 35.30 1.71
CA SER A 355 -12.68 36.13 1.15
C SER A 355 -13.95 35.30 0.96
N ARG A 356 -15.07 35.95 0.58
CA ARG A 356 -16.25 35.22 0.10
C ARG A 356 -15.97 34.45 -1.20
N LYS A 357 -15.17 35.03 -2.10
CA LYS A 357 -14.84 34.41 -3.39
C LYS A 357 -14.07 33.12 -3.19
N ASP A 358 -13.05 33.13 -2.32
CA ASP A 358 -12.20 31.97 -2.07
C ASP A 358 -13.05 30.77 -1.69
N TRP A 359 -13.96 30.93 -0.72
CA TRP A 359 -14.88 29.87 -0.32
C TRP A 359 -15.72 29.35 -1.49
N GLN A 360 -16.25 30.24 -2.34
CA GLN A 360 -17.00 29.82 -3.53
C GLN A 360 -16.12 29.02 -4.50
N TYR A 361 -14.90 29.48 -4.78
CA TYR A 361 -13.97 28.81 -5.68
C TYR A 361 -13.45 27.48 -5.12
N LEU A 362 -13.21 27.38 -3.80
CA LEU A 362 -12.93 26.13 -3.09
C LEU A 362 -14.10 25.14 -3.21
N PHE A 363 -15.35 25.58 -3.07
CA PHE A 363 -16.52 24.70 -3.27
C PHE A 363 -16.64 24.24 -4.73
N ILE A 364 -16.51 25.15 -5.69
CA ILE A 364 -16.65 24.87 -7.13
C ILE A 364 -15.53 23.93 -7.59
N GLY A 365 -14.27 24.21 -7.23
CA GLY A 365 -13.12 23.38 -7.57
C GLY A 365 -13.25 21.97 -7.01
N CYS A 366 -13.67 21.83 -5.75
CA CYS A 366 -13.96 20.52 -5.14
C CYS A 366 -15.31 19.90 -5.57
N GLY A 367 -15.80 20.21 -6.77
CA GLY A 367 -16.88 19.48 -7.44
C GLY A 367 -18.31 19.94 -7.12
N SER A 368 -18.50 21.07 -6.43
CA SER A 368 -19.84 21.63 -6.25
C SER A 368 -20.44 22.07 -7.59
N SER A 369 -21.71 21.75 -7.83
CA SER A 369 -22.44 22.12 -9.06
C SER A 369 -22.79 23.62 -9.17
N TRP A 370 -22.27 24.44 -8.27
CA TRP A 370 -22.44 25.88 -8.26
C TRP A 370 -21.64 26.57 -9.38
N THR A 371 -22.10 27.76 -9.75
CA THR A 371 -21.33 28.73 -10.52
C THR A 371 -21.01 29.93 -9.64
N TYR A 372 -19.92 30.64 -9.94
CA TYR A 372 -19.56 31.85 -9.22
C TYR A 372 -20.67 32.92 -9.31
N THR A 373 -21.01 33.54 -8.18
CA THR A 373 -22.00 34.64 -8.09
C THR A 373 -21.60 35.62 -6.98
N ASP A 374 -21.62 36.93 -7.25
CA ASP A 374 -21.21 37.97 -6.28
C ASP A 374 -22.09 38.07 -5.02
N SER A 375 -23.25 37.40 -5.00
CA SER A 375 -24.19 37.39 -3.88
C SER A 375 -24.82 36.00 -3.75
N PRO A 376 -24.07 35.04 -3.19
CA PRO A 376 -24.55 33.68 -2.99
C PRO A 376 -25.75 33.67 -2.04
N SER A 377 -26.79 32.93 -2.42
CA SER A 377 -27.96 32.72 -1.58
C SER A 377 -28.34 31.24 -1.55
N GLY A 378 -28.74 30.75 -0.38
CA GLY A 378 -29.06 29.34 -0.17
C GLY A 378 -27.89 28.52 0.40
N SER A 379 -28.02 27.20 0.24
CA SER A 379 -27.12 26.18 0.78
C SER A 379 -26.29 25.59 -0.35
N ILE A 380 -24.99 25.43 -0.11
CA ILE A 380 -23.98 24.93 -1.05
C ILE A 380 -23.63 23.50 -0.65
N ASP A 381 -23.54 22.56 -1.58
CA ASP A 381 -22.92 21.27 -1.29
C ASP A 381 -21.42 21.48 -1.06
N CYS A 382 -20.93 21.09 0.13
CA CYS A 382 -19.52 21.13 0.51
C CYS A 382 -18.94 19.73 0.82
N SER A 383 -19.67 18.66 0.49
CA SER A 383 -19.23 17.28 0.72
C SER A 383 -17.92 16.95 0.00
N GLY A 384 -17.76 17.37 -1.26
CA GLY A 384 -16.52 17.19 -2.02
C GLY A 384 -15.31 17.90 -1.39
N LEU A 385 -15.50 19.15 -0.92
CA LEU A 385 -14.44 19.90 -0.21
C LEU A 385 -14.06 19.23 1.12
N GLN A 386 -15.04 18.72 1.86
CA GLN A 386 -14.79 17.96 3.08
C GLN A 386 -14.05 16.64 2.82
N SER A 387 -14.47 15.86 1.81
CA SER A 387 -13.81 14.60 1.45
C SER A 387 -12.38 14.81 0.95
N ALA A 388 -12.13 15.85 0.16
CA ALA A 388 -10.79 16.22 -0.30
C ALA A 388 -9.87 16.65 0.87
N LEU A 389 -10.42 17.42 1.81
CA LEU A 389 -9.70 17.88 3.00
C LEU A 389 -9.33 16.73 3.95
N ASP A 390 -10.25 15.79 4.18
CA ASP A 390 -10.02 14.58 4.98
C ASP A 390 -8.97 13.65 4.33
N ALA A 391 -9.06 13.45 3.00
CA ALA A 391 -8.07 12.70 2.23
C ALA A 391 -6.66 13.33 2.26
N ALA A 392 -6.57 14.66 2.34
CA ALA A 392 -5.32 15.39 2.55
C ALA A 392 -4.82 15.38 4.02
N GLY A 393 -5.57 14.76 4.95
CA GLY A 393 -5.22 14.65 6.36
C GLY A 393 -5.65 15.86 7.23
N GLY A 394 -6.52 16.72 6.73
CA GLY A 394 -7.02 17.90 7.44
C GLY A 394 -8.24 17.65 8.31
N ILE A 395 -8.47 18.52 9.30
CA ILE A 395 -9.65 18.49 10.16
C ILE A 395 -10.90 18.88 9.34
N LEU A 396 -11.92 18.02 9.31
CA LEU A 396 -13.22 18.32 8.71
C LEU A 396 -13.87 19.61 9.24
N MET A 397 -14.46 20.39 8.33
CA MET A 397 -15.15 21.65 8.63
C MET A 397 -16.60 21.41 9.04
N SER A 398 -16.87 21.44 10.35
CA SER A 398 -18.19 21.14 10.94
C SER A 398 -18.82 22.34 11.68
N ASP A 399 -18.37 23.56 11.39
CA ASP A 399 -18.57 24.71 12.26
C ASP A 399 -18.61 26.05 11.49
N ARG A 400 -18.53 27.19 12.20
CA ARG A 400 -18.70 28.53 11.60
C ARG A 400 -17.37 29.26 11.43
N TYR A 401 -17.03 29.62 10.21
CA TYR A 401 -15.73 30.22 9.86
C TYR A 401 -15.85 31.69 9.45
N ILE A 402 -14.88 32.50 9.89
CA ILE A 402 -14.82 33.95 9.57
C ILE A 402 -14.29 34.21 8.16
N CYS A 403 -14.82 35.25 7.51
CA CYS A 403 -14.27 35.84 6.29
C CYS A 403 -13.59 37.18 6.57
N GLU A 404 -12.69 37.63 5.67
CA GLU A 404 -12.01 38.92 5.76
C GLU A 404 -12.97 40.13 5.93
N GLU A 405 -14.13 40.09 5.26
CA GLU A 405 -15.15 41.15 5.33
C GLU A 405 -15.97 41.18 6.63
N GLY A 406 -15.66 40.31 7.61
CA GLY A 406 -16.51 40.08 8.78
C GLY A 406 -17.83 39.32 8.48
N ALA A 407 -17.98 38.84 7.24
CA ALA A 407 -18.95 37.80 6.91
C ALA A 407 -18.53 36.46 7.54
N ARG A 408 -19.42 35.46 7.49
CA ARG A 408 -19.11 34.08 7.89
C ARG A 408 -19.63 33.05 6.89
N VAL A 409 -19.04 31.86 6.96
CA VAL A 409 -19.55 30.64 6.35
C VAL A 409 -19.95 29.67 7.45
N ASP A 410 -21.23 29.29 7.48
CA ASP A 410 -21.77 28.28 8.38
C ASP A 410 -21.72 26.92 7.68
N PHE A 411 -20.87 26.00 8.17
CA PHE A 411 -20.82 24.62 7.68
C PHE A 411 -21.74 23.68 8.48
N THR A 412 -22.13 22.60 7.81
CA THR A 412 -22.78 21.39 8.32
C THR A 412 -22.12 20.18 7.65
N GLU A 413 -22.48 18.95 8.05
CA GLU A 413 -21.90 17.71 7.49
C GLU A 413 -21.94 17.62 5.96
N THR A 414 -22.92 18.24 5.29
CA THR A 414 -23.06 18.16 3.81
C THR A 414 -23.22 19.51 3.14
N SER A 415 -23.34 20.62 3.89
CA SER A 415 -23.56 21.92 3.26
C SER A 415 -22.97 23.13 3.97
N ALA A 416 -22.67 24.16 3.19
CA ALA A 416 -22.21 25.46 3.64
C ALA A 416 -23.24 26.56 3.30
N SER A 417 -23.29 27.64 4.08
CA SER A 417 -24.11 28.82 3.77
C SER A 417 -23.47 30.12 4.25
N PHE A 418 -23.65 31.21 3.50
CA PHE A 418 -23.09 32.52 3.85
C PHE A 418 -24.03 33.34 4.73
N GLY A 419 -23.47 34.02 5.75
CA GLY A 419 -24.26 34.86 6.66
C GLY A 419 -23.49 36.03 7.26
N PHE A 420 -24.23 36.90 7.96
CA PHE A 420 -23.71 38.06 8.67
C PHE A 420 -24.30 38.11 10.10
N THR A 421 -23.48 37.93 11.14
CA THR A 421 -23.79 38.30 12.55
C THR A 421 -22.50 38.54 13.32
N SER A 422 -22.60 39.21 14.49
CA SER A 422 -21.51 39.87 15.20
C SER A 422 -20.94 39.09 16.40
N ASN A 423 -20.67 37.79 16.25
CA ASN A 423 -20.09 36.96 17.31
C ASN A 423 -18.74 36.38 16.83
N PRO A 424 -17.84 35.97 17.74
CA PRO A 424 -16.57 35.36 17.34
C PRO A 424 -16.79 33.98 16.71
N TRP A 425 -15.98 33.68 15.70
CA TRP A 425 -16.08 32.48 14.85
C TRP A 425 -14.76 31.71 14.83
N TYR A 426 -14.77 30.49 14.33
CA TYR A 426 -13.54 29.76 14.05
C TYR A 426 -12.80 30.40 12.87
N VAL A 427 -11.52 30.09 12.77
CA VAL A 427 -10.63 30.64 11.75
C VAL A 427 -9.97 29.49 11.03
N ARG A 428 -9.96 29.54 9.72
CA ARG A 428 -9.17 28.65 8.87
C ARG A 428 -8.56 29.51 7.79
N ALA A 429 -7.23 29.59 7.77
CA ALA A 429 -6.54 30.38 6.75
C ALA A 429 -6.69 29.74 5.37
N VAL A 430 -6.51 30.56 4.35
CA VAL A 430 -6.23 30.10 2.99
C VAL A 430 -4.84 30.58 2.57
N LEU A 431 -4.15 29.74 1.82
CA LEU A 431 -2.92 30.06 1.13
C LEU A 431 -3.29 30.45 -0.31
N ALA A 432 -3.17 31.73 -0.65
CA ALA A 432 -3.27 32.18 -2.03
C ALA A 432 -1.88 32.08 -2.66
N PHE A 433 -1.81 31.49 -3.86
CA PHE A 433 -0.61 31.38 -4.70
C PHE A 433 -0.98 31.76 -6.13
#